data_AF-A0A2T3MIZ6-F1
#
_entry.id   AF-A0A2T3MIZ6-F1
#
_cell.length_a   1.000
_cell.length_b   1.000
_cell.length_c   1.000
_cell.angle_alpha   90.00
_cell.angle_beta   90.00
_cell.angle_gamma   90.00
#
_symmetry.space_group_name_H-M   'P 1'
#
loop_
_entity.id
_entity.type
_entity.pdbx_description
1 polymer ?
#
loop_
_entity_poly.entity_id
_entity_poly.type
_entity_poly.pdbx_seq_one_letter_code
_entity_poly.pdbx_strand_id
1 'polypeptide(L)'
;MSTPKTEDDLKYLQKKIKYSTISAIVIAIAIFSSYIGYLGIYKDLQLSSDSGIWGTFGDFIGGLLNPIIAGLAFYWLTESVLIHKKELSETQNVLKETEKTQKKQRFENSFFSLLEQMNAVYIQLNTPDMRPNSRSKNVFNFSEPNRSKLETLHQEVFINNFQIYGINSNLKKMRENSADTNHYFRIIYQLLKFILTNASIDKQNIELNKKNHPETPTFEELLKRNITNDEKFYSNIVRSFLSKEVTKLLAVNCIDVNKTSEHLKDENNPKYQDYKKFRSLIERYAILEHLTEINDINGLENYYKKEAFGSNKEITTLYNK
;
A
#
# COMPACT_ATOMS: atom_id res chain seq x y z
N MET A 1 22.97 6.57 3.37
CA MET A 1 23.72 5.84 4.41
C MET A 1 24.44 4.72 3.68
N SER A 2 25.69 4.94 3.29
CA SER A 2 26.55 3.93 2.65
C SER A 2 26.64 2.72 3.59
N THR A 3 26.49 1.50 3.06
CA THR A 3 26.60 0.31 3.90
C THR A 3 28.08 0.14 4.32
N PRO A 4 28.36 -0.39 5.53
CA PRO A 4 29.72 -0.50 6.05
C PRO A 4 30.66 -1.28 5.11
N LYS A 5 30.11 -2.21 4.32
CA LYS A 5 30.86 -3.01 3.33
C LYS A 5 31.41 -2.18 2.16
N THR A 6 30.71 -1.13 1.74
CA THR A 6 31.10 -0.28 0.60
C THR A 6 32.26 0.65 0.96
N GLU A 7 32.24 1.18 2.18
CA GLU A 7 33.33 2.03 2.67
C GLU A 7 34.63 1.21 2.82
N ASP A 8 34.49 -0.06 3.22
CA ASP A 8 35.61 -1.00 3.30
C ASP A 8 36.16 -1.39 1.92
N ASP A 9 35.29 -1.62 0.91
CA ASP A 9 35.69 -1.92 -0.47
C ASP A 9 36.46 -0.75 -1.11
N LEU A 10 36.01 0.50 -0.89
CA LEU A 10 36.70 1.71 -1.36
C LEU A 10 38.04 1.92 -0.67
N LYS A 11 38.10 1.74 0.66
CA LYS A 11 39.36 1.79 1.43
C LYS A 11 40.33 0.71 0.97
N TYR A 12 39.82 -0.48 0.67
CA TYR A 12 40.60 -1.59 0.13
C TYR A 12 41.19 -1.26 -1.25
N LEU A 13 40.39 -0.69 -2.17
CA LEU A 13 40.89 -0.23 -3.46
C LEU A 13 41.97 0.84 -3.32
N GLN A 14 41.74 1.87 -2.50
CA GLN A 14 42.72 2.93 -2.27
C GLN A 14 44.05 2.37 -1.75
N LYS A 15 43.98 1.42 -0.82
CA LYS A 15 45.13 0.71 -0.27
C LYS A 15 45.84 -0.11 -1.34
N LYS A 16 45.11 -0.86 -2.18
CA LYS A 16 45.66 -1.67 -3.28
C LYS A 16 46.36 -0.78 -4.31
N ILE A 17 45.71 0.30 -4.77
CA ILE A 17 46.27 1.29 -5.70
C ILE A 17 47.58 1.85 -5.14
N LYS A 18 47.57 2.31 -3.87
CA LYS A 18 48.76 2.86 -3.22
C LYS A 18 49.93 1.87 -3.21
N TYR A 19 49.70 0.61 -2.82
CA TYR A 19 50.77 -0.40 -2.83
C TYR A 19 51.26 -0.74 -4.24
N SER A 20 50.36 -0.85 -5.23
CA SER A 20 50.78 -1.10 -6.61
C SER A 20 51.60 0.05 -7.18
N THR A 21 51.25 1.32 -6.90
CA THR A 21 52.03 2.48 -7.31
C THR A 21 53.41 2.49 -6.66
N ILE A 22 53.49 2.19 -5.36
CA ILE A 22 54.78 2.07 -4.65
C ILE A 22 55.61 0.95 -5.27
N SER A 23 55.02 -0.22 -5.54
CA SER A 23 55.73 -1.35 -6.16
C SER A 23 56.28 -1.02 -7.54
N ALA A 24 55.51 -0.29 -8.37
CA ALA A 24 55.96 0.16 -9.69
C ALA A 24 57.14 1.14 -9.58
N ILE A 25 57.10 2.09 -8.63
CA ILE A 25 58.20 3.02 -8.37
C ILE A 25 59.45 2.26 -7.90
N VAL A 26 59.30 1.29 -6.99
CA VAL A 26 60.42 0.48 -6.49
C VAL A 26 61.05 -0.34 -7.61
N ILE A 27 60.25 -0.96 -8.49
CA ILE A 27 60.75 -1.71 -9.65
C ILE A 27 61.52 -0.78 -10.60
N ALA A 28 60.97 0.41 -10.89
CA ALA A 28 61.63 1.39 -11.75
C ALA A 28 62.99 1.85 -11.17
N ILE A 29 63.03 2.13 -9.86
CA ILE A 29 64.27 2.49 -9.15
C ILE A 29 65.25 1.31 -9.18
N ALA A 30 64.80 0.07 -8.94
CA ALA A 30 65.66 -1.10 -8.93
C ALA A 30 66.28 -1.37 -10.31
N ILE A 31 65.52 -1.22 -11.40
CA ILE A 31 66.04 -1.34 -12.77
C ILE A 31 67.08 -0.25 -13.04
N PHE A 32 66.78 1.00 -12.66
CA PHE A 32 67.69 2.13 -12.82
C PHE A 32 68.99 1.94 -12.02
N SER A 33 68.90 1.56 -10.75
CA SER A 33 70.04 1.26 -9.89
C SER A 33 70.86 0.06 -10.40
N SER A 34 70.22 -0.98 -10.90
CA SER A 34 70.91 -2.14 -11.49
C SER A 34 71.70 -1.77 -12.75
N TYR A 35 71.15 -0.88 -13.58
CA TYR A 35 71.82 -0.42 -14.80
C TYR A 35 73.03 0.50 -14.50
N ILE A 36 72.86 1.45 -13.58
CA ILE A 36 73.96 2.31 -13.10
C ILE A 36 75.05 1.48 -12.41
N GLY A 37 74.66 0.50 -11.59
CA GLY A 37 75.59 -0.43 -10.94
C GLY A 37 76.38 -1.27 -11.94
N TYR A 38 75.73 -1.77 -13.01
CA TYR A 38 76.40 -2.51 -14.08
C TYR A 38 77.41 -1.63 -14.85
N LEU A 39 77.07 -0.37 -15.15
CA LEU A 39 77.98 0.56 -15.83
C LEU A 39 79.17 0.97 -14.96
N GLY A 40 78.94 1.27 -13.67
CA GLY A 40 79.96 1.77 -12.76
C GLY A 40 80.90 0.70 -12.20
N ILE A 41 80.42 -0.53 -11.96
CA ILE A 41 81.22 -1.59 -11.31
C ILE A 41 81.90 -2.50 -12.35
N TYR A 42 81.21 -2.84 -13.45
CA TYR A 42 81.68 -3.87 -14.39
C TYR A 42 82.39 -3.34 -15.64
N LYS A 43 82.23 -2.06 -15.96
CA LYS A 43 82.67 -1.50 -17.25
C LYS A 43 83.63 -0.31 -17.16
N ASP A 44 83.93 0.20 -15.96
CA ASP A 44 84.91 1.28 -15.70
C ASP A 44 84.77 2.49 -16.66
N LEU A 45 83.54 2.74 -17.12
CA LEU A 45 83.21 3.69 -18.17
C LEU A 45 82.81 5.02 -17.52
N GLN A 46 83.47 6.11 -17.93
CA GLN A 46 83.10 7.47 -17.51
C GLN A 46 81.67 7.78 -17.99
N LEU A 47 80.86 8.40 -17.13
CA LEU A 47 79.53 8.89 -17.49
C LEU A 47 79.67 9.79 -18.72
N SER A 48 78.89 9.51 -19.77
CA SER A 48 78.93 10.32 -20.97
C SER A 48 78.55 11.76 -20.64
N SER A 49 79.39 12.71 -21.05
CA SER A 49 79.11 14.15 -20.99
C SER A 49 78.22 14.62 -22.13
N ASP A 50 77.90 13.74 -23.09
CA ASP A 50 76.97 14.01 -24.18
C ASP A 50 75.53 13.90 -23.68
N SER A 51 74.83 15.03 -23.68
CA SER A 51 73.43 15.14 -23.27
C SER A 51 72.48 14.36 -24.19
N GLY A 52 72.86 14.10 -25.46
CA GLY A 52 72.05 13.34 -26.40
C GLY A 52 71.84 11.88 -25.98
N ILE A 53 72.86 11.24 -25.41
CA ILE A 53 72.81 9.85 -24.94
C ILE A 53 71.85 9.71 -23.74
N TRP A 54 71.84 10.70 -22.84
CA TRP A 54 70.89 10.76 -21.73
C TRP A 54 69.45 10.99 -22.21
N GLY A 55 69.27 11.76 -23.29
CA GLY A 55 67.98 11.90 -23.97
C GLY A 55 67.45 10.56 -24.49
N THR A 56 68.27 9.82 -25.25
CA THR A 56 67.89 8.51 -25.81
C THR A 56 67.60 7.46 -24.73
N PHE A 57 68.34 7.48 -23.62
CA PHE A 57 68.05 6.62 -22.47
C PHE A 57 66.71 6.98 -21.80
N GLY A 58 66.45 8.28 -21.62
CA GLY A 58 65.17 8.79 -21.14
C GLY A 58 64.00 8.35 -22.03
N ASP A 59 64.19 8.37 -23.35
CA ASP A 59 63.19 7.90 -24.33
C ASP A 59 62.92 6.40 -24.21
N PHE A 60 63.94 5.56 -23.97
CA PHE A 60 63.76 4.13 -23.74
C PHE A 60 62.99 3.83 -22.45
N ILE A 61 63.37 4.47 -21.34
CA ILE A 61 62.69 4.30 -20.04
C ILE A 61 61.26 4.84 -20.10
N GLY A 62 61.06 6.01 -20.71
CA GLY A 62 59.74 6.59 -20.94
C GLY A 62 58.88 5.70 -21.84
N GLY A 63 59.47 5.14 -22.90
CA GLY A 63 58.82 4.20 -23.82
C GLY A 63 58.39 2.88 -23.17
N LEU A 64 59.10 2.40 -22.14
CA LEU A 64 58.75 1.20 -21.39
C LEU A 64 57.74 1.48 -20.27
N LEU A 65 57.96 2.54 -19.49
CA LEU A 65 57.12 2.88 -18.34
C LEU A 65 55.74 3.38 -18.76
N ASN A 66 55.64 4.15 -19.85
CA ASN A 66 54.37 4.76 -20.26
C ASN A 66 53.28 3.71 -20.58
N PRO A 67 53.54 2.64 -21.38
CA PRO A 67 52.58 1.56 -21.58
C PRO A 67 52.21 0.79 -20.29
N ILE A 68 53.16 0.56 -19.39
CA ILE A 68 52.92 -0.16 -18.11
C ILE A 68 52.01 0.67 -17.21
N ILE A 69 52.32 1.96 -17.04
CA ILE A 69 51.53 2.90 -16.24
C ILE A 69 50.14 3.07 -16.86
N ALA A 70 50.04 3.22 -18.17
CA ALA A 70 48.76 3.29 -18.88
C ALA A 70 47.91 2.03 -18.67
N GLY A 71 48.52 0.84 -18.72
CA GLY A 71 47.84 -0.43 -18.44
C GLY A 71 47.32 -0.53 -17.01
N LEU A 72 48.12 -0.13 -16.02
CA LEU A 72 47.70 -0.09 -14.61
C LEU A 72 46.59 0.93 -14.37
N ALA A 73 46.69 2.12 -14.97
CA ALA A 73 45.66 3.15 -14.89
C ALA A 73 44.33 2.65 -15.49
N PHE A 74 44.38 1.96 -16.62
CA PHE A 74 43.20 1.35 -17.24
C PHE A 74 42.60 0.24 -16.38
N TYR A 75 43.43 -0.61 -15.76
CA TYR A 75 42.97 -1.63 -14.82
C TYR A 75 42.24 -1.01 -13.62
N TRP A 76 42.81 0.02 -12.97
CA TRP A 76 42.16 0.68 -11.83
C TRP A 76 40.88 1.41 -12.22
N LEU A 77 40.85 2.05 -13.39
CA LEU A 77 39.65 2.67 -13.91
C LEU A 77 38.55 1.62 -14.12
N THR A 78 38.90 0.46 -14.68
CA THR A 78 37.96 -0.65 -14.90
C THR A 78 37.39 -1.16 -13.59
N GLU A 79 38.24 -1.44 -12.59
CA GLU A 79 37.81 -1.84 -11.24
C GLU A 79 36.87 -0.80 -10.59
N SER A 80 37.22 0.48 -10.69
CA SER A 80 36.40 1.58 -10.17
C SER A 80 35.02 1.63 -10.83
N VAL A 81 34.96 1.49 -12.16
CA VAL A 81 33.70 1.46 -12.93
C VAL A 81 32.84 0.24 -12.54
N LEU A 82 33.45 -0.93 -12.32
CA LEU A 82 32.72 -2.12 -11.90
C LEU A 82 32.08 -1.94 -10.52
N ILE A 83 32.79 -1.32 -9.58
CA ILE A 83 32.27 -1.02 -8.23
C ILE A 83 31.15 0.01 -8.29
N HIS A 84 31.32 1.11 -9.04
CA HIS A 84 30.25 2.10 -9.21
C HIS A 84 28.98 1.49 -9.83
N LYS A 85 29.12 0.57 -10.80
CA LYS A 85 27.96 -0.16 -11.36
C LYS A 85 27.24 -1.02 -10.33
N LYS A 86 28.01 -1.71 -9.48
CA LYS A 86 27.46 -2.52 -8.39
C LYS A 86 26.71 -1.66 -7.38
N GLU A 87 27.29 -0.55 -6.94
CA GLU A 87 26.65 0.42 -6.03
C GLU A 87 25.36 0.99 -6.61
N LEU A 88 25.36 1.35 -7.90
CA LEU A 88 24.16 1.83 -8.57
C LEU A 88 23.06 0.76 -8.57
N SER A 89 23.42 -0.50 -8.83
CA SER A 89 22.47 -1.61 -8.79
C SER A 89 21.89 -1.84 -7.39
N GLU A 90 22.74 -1.85 -6.36
CA GLU A 90 22.31 -1.97 -4.96
C GLU A 90 21.42 -0.80 -4.54
N THR A 91 21.79 0.43 -4.91
CA THR A 91 21.00 1.65 -4.66
C THR A 91 19.63 1.57 -5.34
N GLN A 92 19.58 1.10 -6.59
CA GLN A 92 18.31 0.89 -7.30
C GLN A 92 17.41 -0.13 -6.60
N ASN A 93 17.98 -1.20 -6.04
CA ASN A 93 17.21 -2.20 -5.29
C ASN A 93 16.63 -1.62 -4.00
N VAL A 94 17.45 -0.90 -3.22
CA VAL A 94 17.00 -0.20 -2.01
C VAL A 94 15.92 0.83 -2.33
N LEU A 95 16.06 1.60 -3.41
CA LEU A 95 15.04 2.55 -3.85
C LEU A 95 13.72 1.86 -4.22
N LYS A 96 13.77 0.71 -4.91
CA LYS A 96 12.57 -0.08 -5.23
C LYS A 96 11.86 -0.59 -3.98
N GLU A 97 12.60 -1.09 -2.99
CA GLU A 97 12.05 -1.54 -1.71
C GLU A 97 11.48 -0.37 -0.88
N THR A 98 12.18 0.77 -0.90
CA THR A 98 11.73 2.00 -0.24
C THR A 98 10.45 2.52 -0.88
N GLU A 99 10.35 2.52 -2.22
CA GLU A 99 9.13 2.92 -2.94
C GLU A 99 7.95 2.02 -2.57
N LYS A 100 8.15 0.70 -2.49
CA LYS A 100 7.12 -0.26 -2.04
C LYS A 100 6.65 0.05 -0.62
N THR A 101 7.60 0.22 0.30
CA THR A 101 7.33 0.54 1.70
C THR A 101 6.56 1.86 1.85
N GLN A 102 7.00 2.90 1.15
CA GLN A 102 6.34 4.21 1.16
C GLN A 102 4.92 4.14 0.59
N LYS A 103 4.68 3.36 -0.47
CA LYS A 103 3.32 3.18 -1.01
C LYS A 103 2.40 2.48 -0.01
N LYS A 104 2.88 1.45 0.66
CA LYS A 104 2.14 0.77 1.74
C LYS A 104 1.83 1.73 2.89
N GLN A 105 2.82 2.49 3.36
CA GLN A 105 2.62 3.49 4.41
C GLN A 105 1.61 4.58 4.00
N ARG A 106 1.67 5.08 2.76
CA ARG A 106 0.68 6.05 2.25
C ARG A 106 -0.73 5.47 2.27
N PHE A 107 -0.89 4.23 1.83
CA PHE A 107 -2.17 3.52 1.89
C PHE A 107 -2.65 3.39 3.34
N GLU A 108 -1.82 2.87 4.24
CA GLU A 108 -2.16 2.68 5.66
C GLU A 108 -2.56 3.99 6.33
N ASN A 109 -1.79 5.06 6.11
CA ASN A 109 -2.12 6.38 6.64
C ASN A 109 -3.49 6.86 6.14
N SER A 110 -3.76 6.77 4.83
CA SER A 110 -5.07 7.15 4.28
C SER A 110 -6.21 6.24 4.80
N PHE A 111 -5.95 4.94 4.94
CA PHE A 111 -6.91 3.99 5.49
C PHE A 111 -7.27 4.34 6.93
N PHE A 112 -6.27 4.53 7.80
CA PHE A 112 -6.50 4.85 9.21
C PHE A 112 -7.11 6.23 9.40
N SER A 113 -6.77 7.24 8.57
CA SER A 113 -7.47 8.54 8.60
C SER A 113 -8.94 8.41 8.23
N LEU A 114 -9.30 7.60 7.22
CA LEU A 114 -10.70 7.35 6.88
C LEU A 114 -11.44 6.56 7.97
N LEU A 115 -10.76 5.60 8.61
CA LEU A 115 -11.30 4.83 9.74
C LEU A 115 -11.53 5.73 10.96
N GLU A 116 -10.62 6.65 11.24
CA GLU A 116 -10.77 7.64 12.30
C GLU A 116 -11.95 8.58 12.01
N GLN A 117 -12.10 9.04 10.77
CA GLN A 117 -13.26 9.83 10.35
C GLN A 117 -14.57 9.05 10.51
N MET A 118 -14.59 7.77 10.14
CA MET A 118 -15.74 6.88 10.36
C MET A 118 -16.10 6.82 11.84
N ASN A 119 -15.11 6.59 12.71
CA ASN A 119 -15.33 6.50 14.16
C ASN A 119 -15.78 7.83 14.77
N ALA A 120 -15.23 8.96 14.32
CA ALA A 120 -15.66 10.29 14.78
C ALA A 120 -17.13 10.55 14.45
N VAL A 121 -17.57 10.23 13.24
CA VAL A 121 -18.99 10.35 12.85
C VAL A 121 -19.86 9.36 13.62
N TYR A 122 -19.39 8.13 13.84
CA TYR A 122 -20.10 7.16 14.68
C TYR A 122 -20.35 7.70 16.08
N ILE A 123 -19.32 8.25 16.74
CA ILE A 123 -19.45 8.84 18.08
C ILE A 123 -20.49 9.96 18.05
N GLN A 124 -20.43 10.88 17.08
CA GLN A 124 -21.41 11.98 16.97
C GLN A 124 -22.86 11.49 16.77
N LEU A 125 -23.05 10.41 16.00
CA LEU A 125 -24.38 9.83 15.76
C LEU A 125 -24.87 8.98 16.92
N ASN A 126 -23.95 8.39 17.68
CA ASN A 126 -24.27 7.49 18.78
C ASN A 126 -24.28 8.19 20.15
N THR A 127 -23.83 9.43 20.25
CA THR A 127 -24.00 10.24 21.46
C THR A 127 -25.45 10.67 21.61
N PRO A 128 -26.13 10.31 22.72
CA PRO A 128 -27.49 10.75 23.02
C PRO A 128 -27.57 12.27 23.18
N ASP A 129 -28.64 12.91 22.67
CA ASP A 129 -28.81 14.36 22.79
C ASP A 129 -29.09 14.73 24.25
N MET A 130 -28.24 15.55 24.85
CA MET A 130 -28.39 15.98 26.25
C MET A 130 -29.47 17.06 26.43
N ARG A 131 -30.08 17.57 25.35
CA ARG A 131 -31.12 18.59 25.46
C ARG A 131 -32.38 18.01 26.13
N PRO A 132 -32.88 18.62 27.22
CA PRO A 132 -34.10 18.13 27.86
C PRO A 132 -35.25 18.11 26.84
N ASN A 133 -35.97 16.99 26.78
CA ASN A 133 -37.08 16.80 25.85
C ASN A 133 -38.16 17.84 26.15
N SER A 134 -38.29 18.87 25.30
CA SER A 134 -39.22 20.00 25.50
C SER A 134 -40.70 19.61 25.54
N ARG A 135 -41.03 18.34 25.24
CA ARG A 135 -42.38 17.78 25.39
C ARG A 135 -42.72 17.38 26.82
N SER A 136 -41.75 17.27 27.74
CA SER A 136 -42.02 16.99 29.15
C SER A 136 -42.26 18.29 29.90
N LYS A 137 -43.48 18.84 29.79
CA LYS A 137 -43.88 20.03 30.54
C LYS A 137 -44.39 19.73 31.95
N ASN A 138 -44.47 18.46 32.35
CA ASN A 138 -45.04 18.08 33.64
C ASN A 138 -44.28 16.93 34.32
N VAL A 139 -43.80 17.22 35.53
CA VAL A 139 -43.59 16.32 36.68
C VAL A 139 -42.41 15.34 36.61
N PHE A 140 -41.48 15.52 37.56
CA PHE A 140 -40.58 14.56 38.21
C PHE A 140 -40.57 13.11 37.68
N ASN A 141 -40.09 12.90 36.46
CA ASN A 141 -39.73 11.57 35.98
C ASN A 141 -38.26 11.61 35.58
N PHE A 142 -37.50 10.64 36.07
CA PHE A 142 -36.14 10.35 35.62
C PHE A 142 -36.09 10.48 34.10
N SER A 143 -35.42 11.51 33.61
CA SER A 143 -35.26 11.74 32.18
C SER A 143 -34.55 10.51 31.62
N GLU A 144 -35.28 9.63 30.93
CA GLU A 144 -34.60 8.67 30.06
C GLU A 144 -33.65 9.48 29.17
N PRO A 145 -32.35 9.13 29.11
CA PRO A 145 -31.44 9.83 28.21
C PRO A 145 -32.05 9.77 26.81
N ASN A 146 -32.12 10.92 26.10
CA ASN A 146 -32.67 10.91 24.74
C ASN A 146 -31.87 9.92 23.91
N ARG A 147 -32.55 9.14 23.08
CA ARG A 147 -31.89 8.20 22.18
C ARG A 147 -30.90 8.93 21.26
N SER A 148 -29.81 8.25 20.90
CA SER A 148 -28.90 8.77 19.89
C SER A 148 -29.58 8.83 18.51
N LYS A 149 -28.99 9.56 17.56
CA LYS A 149 -29.51 9.58 16.17
C LYS A 149 -29.52 8.17 15.57
N LEU A 150 -28.47 7.39 15.86
CA LEU A 150 -28.31 6.03 15.35
C LEU A 150 -29.31 5.06 15.99
N GLU A 151 -29.55 5.19 17.31
CA GLU A 151 -30.54 4.39 18.02
C GLU A 151 -31.97 4.74 17.57
N THR A 152 -32.27 6.03 17.38
CA THR A 152 -33.56 6.48 16.84
C THR A 152 -33.82 5.87 15.46
N LEU A 153 -32.83 5.92 14.57
CA LEU A 153 -32.94 5.28 13.27
C LEU A 153 -33.17 3.77 13.38
N HIS A 154 -32.39 3.09 14.22
CA HIS A 154 -32.54 1.64 14.40
C HIS A 154 -33.97 1.29 14.85
N GLN A 155 -34.53 2.06 15.78
CA GLN A 155 -35.91 1.90 16.24
C GLN A 155 -36.94 2.16 15.12
N GLU A 156 -36.76 3.21 14.33
CA GLU A 156 -37.64 3.53 13.19
C GLU A 156 -37.60 2.48 12.09
N VAL A 157 -36.44 1.90 11.82
CA VAL A 157 -36.26 0.90 10.77
C VAL A 157 -36.79 -0.46 11.21
N PHE A 158 -36.51 -0.91 12.44
CA PHE A 158 -36.76 -2.30 12.86
C PHE A 158 -37.89 -2.48 13.89
N ILE A 159 -38.10 -1.54 14.82
CA ILE A 159 -38.98 -1.77 15.99
C ILE A 159 -40.37 -1.16 15.78
N ASN A 160 -40.45 0.05 15.24
CA ASN A 160 -41.73 0.68 14.89
C ASN A 160 -42.41 0.00 13.69
N ASN A 161 -41.65 -0.77 12.91
CA ASN A 161 -42.16 -1.70 11.89
C ASN A 161 -42.40 -3.08 12.52
N PHE A 162 -43.33 -3.20 13.47
CA PHE A 162 -43.83 -4.50 13.92
C PHE A 162 -44.12 -5.36 12.70
N GLN A 163 -43.31 -6.41 12.46
CA GLN A 163 -43.43 -7.65 11.64
C GLN A 163 -44.39 -7.77 10.43
N ILE A 164 -45.18 -6.75 10.10
CA ILE A 164 -46.34 -6.75 9.20
C ILE A 164 -45.94 -6.20 7.82
N TYR A 165 -44.92 -5.35 7.74
CA TYR A 165 -44.56 -4.63 6.50
C TYR A 165 -43.27 -5.12 5.80
N GLY A 166 -42.50 -5.99 6.45
CA GLY A 166 -41.31 -6.64 5.86
C GLY A 166 -40.18 -5.68 5.46
N ILE A 167 -39.14 -6.25 4.85
CA ILE A 167 -37.88 -5.57 4.54
C ILE A 167 -38.02 -4.33 3.64
N ASN A 168 -39.04 -4.27 2.78
CA ASN A 168 -39.29 -3.11 1.92
C ASN A 168 -39.66 -1.85 2.73
N SER A 169 -40.41 -1.99 3.84
CA SER A 169 -40.73 -0.87 4.73
C SER A 169 -39.48 -0.37 5.46
N ASN A 170 -38.67 -1.30 5.96
CA ASN A 170 -37.39 -1.01 6.61
C ASN A 170 -36.49 -0.22 5.65
N LEU A 171 -36.44 -0.64 4.38
CA LEU A 171 -35.67 0.04 3.34
C LEU A 171 -36.17 1.46 3.08
N LYS A 172 -37.50 1.65 3.00
CA LYS A 172 -38.11 2.97 2.82
C LYS A 172 -37.73 3.91 3.96
N LYS A 173 -37.85 3.45 5.22
CA LYS A 173 -37.46 4.22 6.41
C LYS A 173 -35.96 4.51 6.45
N MET A 174 -35.14 3.53 6.08
CA MET A 174 -33.69 3.70 5.96
C MET A 174 -33.34 4.83 4.98
N ARG A 175 -34.06 4.94 3.87
CA ARG A 175 -33.83 5.96 2.82
C ARG A 175 -34.43 7.34 3.14
N GLU A 176 -35.45 7.39 3.99
CA GLU A 176 -36.08 8.63 4.47
C GLU A 176 -35.26 9.32 5.58
N ASN A 177 -34.23 8.65 6.11
CA ASN A 177 -33.45 9.16 7.23
C ASN A 177 -32.57 10.39 6.89
N SER A 178 -32.17 11.10 7.95
CA SER A 178 -31.25 12.22 8.02
C SER A 178 -30.00 12.08 7.13
N ALA A 179 -29.57 13.23 6.59
CA ALA A 179 -28.36 13.36 5.79
C ALA A 179 -27.10 12.89 6.55
N ASP A 180 -27.03 13.12 7.87
CA ASP A 180 -25.87 12.76 8.70
C ASP A 180 -25.63 11.24 8.74
N THR A 181 -26.70 10.46 8.89
CA THR A 181 -26.57 8.99 8.94
C THR A 181 -26.24 8.43 7.56
N ASN A 182 -26.81 9.00 6.50
CA ASN A 182 -26.45 8.65 5.13
C ASN A 182 -24.97 8.95 4.84
N HIS A 183 -24.44 10.05 5.38
CA HIS A 183 -23.02 10.39 5.28
C HIS A 183 -22.15 9.31 5.94
N TYR A 184 -22.51 8.84 7.13
CA TYR A 184 -21.80 7.76 7.82
C TYR A 184 -21.68 6.48 6.97
N PHE A 185 -22.77 5.99 6.39
CA PHE A 185 -22.72 4.81 5.51
C PHE A 185 -21.92 5.06 4.23
N ARG A 186 -21.92 6.29 3.70
CA ARG A 186 -21.08 6.66 2.55
C ARG A 186 -19.59 6.61 2.91
N ILE A 187 -19.20 6.97 4.13
CA ILE A 187 -17.81 6.81 4.60
C ILE A 187 -17.43 5.32 4.62
N ILE A 188 -18.29 4.45 5.15
CA ILE A 188 -18.05 2.99 5.14
C ILE A 188 -17.88 2.49 3.69
N TYR A 189 -18.75 2.90 2.77
CA TYR A 189 -18.61 2.58 1.35
C TYR A 189 -17.25 3.02 0.80
N GLN A 190 -16.87 4.27 1.06
CA GLN A 190 -15.61 4.82 0.56
C GLN A 190 -14.39 4.12 1.14
N LEU A 191 -14.45 3.69 2.41
CA LEU A 191 -13.41 2.92 3.08
C LEU A 191 -13.25 1.52 2.46
N LEU A 192 -14.36 0.80 2.23
CA LEU A 192 -14.32 -0.51 1.56
C LEU A 192 -13.88 -0.40 0.09
N LYS A 193 -14.33 0.64 -0.61
CA LYS A 193 -13.90 0.93 -1.98
C LYS A 193 -12.41 1.27 -2.02
N PHE A 194 -11.91 2.03 -1.05
CA PHE A 194 -10.49 2.37 -0.92
C PHE A 194 -9.63 1.12 -0.76
N ILE A 195 -10.07 0.15 0.07
CA ILE A 195 -9.44 -1.18 0.18
C ILE A 195 -9.42 -1.86 -1.20
N LEU A 196 -10.56 -1.96 -1.90
CA LEU A 196 -10.63 -2.63 -3.20
C LEU A 196 -9.66 -2.03 -4.23
N THR A 197 -9.60 -0.70 -4.30
CA THR A 197 -8.80 0.00 -5.32
C THR A 197 -7.30 -0.03 -5.02
N ASN A 198 -6.89 -0.13 -3.75
CA ASN A 198 -5.49 0.04 -3.36
C ASN A 198 -4.82 -1.21 -2.77
N ALA A 199 -5.55 -2.27 -2.42
CA ALA A 199 -4.96 -3.48 -1.85
C ALA A 199 -4.30 -4.42 -2.90
N SER A 200 -3.86 -3.85 -4.03
CA SER A 200 -3.13 -4.53 -5.12
C SER A 200 -1.74 -3.94 -5.37
N ILE A 201 -1.11 -3.32 -4.37
CA ILE A 201 0.26 -2.80 -4.54
C ILE A 201 1.27 -3.94 -4.36
N ASP A 202 1.10 -5.02 -5.13
CA ASP A 202 2.21 -5.90 -5.44
C ASP A 202 2.41 -5.92 -6.95
N LYS A 203 3.47 -5.24 -7.38
CA LYS A 203 3.72 -4.82 -8.77
C LYS A 203 3.82 -5.98 -9.78
N GLN A 204 3.99 -7.23 -9.34
CA GLN A 204 4.15 -8.34 -10.27
C GLN A 204 2.98 -8.50 -11.25
N ASN A 205 1.75 -8.18 -10.83
CA ASN A 205 0.59 -8.23 -11.73
C ASN A 205 0.30 -6.91 -12.47
N ILE A 206 0.69 -5.76 -11.92
CA ILE A 206 0.43 -4.44 -12.55
C ILE A 206 1.44 -4.15 -13.66
N GLU A 207 2.71 -4.54 -13.53
CA GLU A 207 3.72 -4.34 -14.59
C GLU A 207 3.50 -5.29 -15.78
N LEU A 208 3.06 -6.53 -15.55
CA LEU A 208 2.62 -7.43 -16.62
C LEU A 208 1.35 -6.93 -17.32
N ASN A 209 0.37 -6.42 -16.58
CA ASN A 209 -0.87 -5.89 -17.18
C ASN A 209 -0.68 -4.55 -17.89
N LYS A 210 0.17 -3.64 -17.39
CA LYS A 210 0.46 -2.36 -18.08
C LYS A 210 1.13 -2.55 -19.45
N LYS A 211 1.81 -3.67 -19.67
CA LYS A 211 2.41 -4.00 -20.96
C LYS A 211 1.35 -4.44 -21.99
N ASN A 212 0.19 -4.92 -21.53
CA ASN A 212 -0.85 -5.53 -22.37
C ASN A 212 -2.15 -4.69 -22.44
N HIS A 213 -2.49 -3.89 -21.42
CA HIS A 213 -3.65 -3.00 -21.37
C HIS A 213 -3.33 -1.70 -20.58
N PRO A 214 -3.29 -0.52 -21.21
CA PRO A 214 -2.87 0.73 -20.58
C PRO A 214 -3.95 1.40 -19.69
N GLU A 215 -5.16 0.85 -19.61
CA GLU A 215 -6.28 1.45 -18.88
C GLU A 215 -6.32 1.03 -17.41
N THR A 216 -6.80 1.93 -16.55
CA THR A 216 -7.01 1.62 -15.13
C THR A 216 -8.16 0.63 -15.01
N PRO A 217 -8.01 -0.46 -14.22
CA PRO A 217 -9.04 -1.49 -14.14
C PRO A 217 -10.34 -0.88 -13.60
N THR A 218 -11.45 -1.23 -14.23
CA THR A 218 -12.77 -0.77 -13.81
C THR A 218 -13.15 -1.40 -12.46
N PHE A 219 -14.12 -0.81 -11.76
CA PHE A 219 -14.60 -1.34 -10.47
C PHE A 219 -15.06 -2.81 -10.57
N GLU A 220 -15.74 -3.17 -11.66
CA GLU A 220 -16.23 -4.53 -11.90
C GLU A 220 -15.09 -5.53 -12.16
N GLU A 221 -14.02 -5.09 -12.83
CA GLU A 221 -12.81 -5.91 -13.02
C GLU A 221 -12.10 -6.14 -11.69
N LEU A 222 -12.01 -5.10 -10.86
CA LEU A 222 -11.43 -5.23 -9.52
C LEU A 222 -12.25 -6.19 -8.64
N LEU A 223 -13.57 -6.20 -8.73
CA LEU A 223 -14.40 -7.14 -7.96
C LEU A 223 -14.20 -8.60 -8.35
N LYS A 224 -13.82 -8.88 -9.61
CA LYS A 224 -13.58 -10.25 -10.11
C LYS A 224 -12.24 -10.83 -9.64
N ARG A 225 -11.32 -10.00 -9.12
CA ARG A 225 -10.01 -10.47 -8.64
C ARG A 225 -10.15 -11.28 -7.36
N ASN A 226 -9.27 -12.26 -7.17
CA ASN A 226 -9.16 -12.98 -5.90
C ASN A 226 -8.87 -12.01 -4.74
N ILE A 227 -9.51 -12.25 -3.60
CA ILE A 227 -9.33 -11.42 -2.41
C ILE A 227 -7.91 -11.62 -1.88
N THR A 228 -7.15 -10.54 -1.70
CA THR A 228 -5.78 -10.61 -1.17
C THR A 228 -5.78 -10.68 0.36
N ASN A 229 -4.66 -11.11 0.95
CA ASN A 229 -4.49 -11.11 2.40
C ASN A 229 -4.62 -9.71 2.99
N ASP A 230 -4.08 -8.69 2.30
CA ASP A 230 -4.21 -7.29 2.70
C ASP A 230 -5.67 -6.83 2.67
N GLU A 231 -6.41 -7.11 1.58
CA GLU A 231 -7.85 -6.79 1.52
C GLU A 231 -8.62 -7.41 2.69
N LYS A 232 -8.37 -8.69 2.97
CA LYS A 232 -9.02 -9.41 4.06
C LYS A 232 -8.65 -8.81 5.41
N PHE A 233 -7.38 -8.48 5.63
CA PHE A 233 -6.91 -7.85 6.86
C PHE A 233 -7.60 -6.50 7.12
N TYR A 234 -7.56 -5.57 6.15
CA TYR A 234 -8.16 -4.24 6.34
C TYR A 234 -9.68 -4.30 6.41
N SER A 235 -10.34 -5.15 5.62
CA SER A 235 -11.79 -5.28 5.69
C SER A 235 -12.27 -5.92 7.00
N ASN A 236 -11.49 -6.84 7.59
CA ASN A 236 -11.76 -7.37 8.92
C ASN A 236 -11.66 -6.27 10.00
N ILE A 237 -10.68 -5.36 9.89
CA ILE A 237 -10.58 -4.19 10.77
C ILE A 237 -11.85 -3.34 10.62
N VAL A 238 -12.28 -3.02 9.40
CA VAL A 238 -13.53 -2.24 9.22
C VAL A 238 -14.71 -2.95 9.88
N ARG A 239 -14.84 -4.27 9.66
CA ARG A 239 -15.93 -5.07 10.22
C ARG A 239 -15.95 -5.06 11.75
N SER A 240 -14.79 -5.09 12.41
CA SER A 240 -14.72 -5.09 13.88
C SER A 240 -15.16 -3.77 14.52
N PHE A 241 -15.21 -2.68 13.76
CA PHE A 241 -15.71 -1.38 14.23
C PHE A 241 -17.23 -1.23 14.07
N LEU A 242 -17.91 -2.16 13.39
CA LEU A 242 -19.35 -2.09 13.20
C LEU A 242 -20.06 -2.70 14.42
N SER A 243 -20.87 -1.89 15.10
CA SER A 243 -21.78 -2.42 16.14
C SER A 243 -22.85 -3.32 15.51
N LYS A 244 -23.57 -4.06 16.34
CA LYS A 244 -24.69 -4.91 15.89
C LYS A 244 -25.77 -4.09 15.19
N GLU A 245 -26.18 -2.97 15.78
CA GLU A 245 -27.18 -2.04 15.25
C GLU A 245 -26.72 -1.45 13.92
N VAL A 246 -25.45 -1.02 13.84
CA VAL A 246 -24.86 -0.49 12.60
C VAL A 246 -24.85 -1.56 11.52
N THR A 247 -24.47 -2.79 11.85
CA THR A 247 -24.42 -3.91 10.89
C THR A 247 -25.80 -4.21 10.32
N LYS A 248 -26.85 -4.21 11.17
CA LYS A 248 -28.24 -4.38 10.73
C LYS A 248 -28.70 -3.25 9.80
N LEU A 249 -28.46 -2.00 10.20
CA LEU A 249 -28.80 -0.82 9.40
C LEU A 249 -28.06 -0.81 8.05
N LEU A 250 -26.77 -1.16 8.06
CA LEU A 250 -25.94 -1.28 6.86
C LEU A 250 -26.50 -2.34 5.90
N ALA A 251 -26.91 -3.50 6.42
CA ALA A 251 -27.52 -4.57 5.64
C ALA A 251 -28.79 -4.11 4.91
N VAL A 252 -29.64 -3.32 5.57
CA VAL A 252 -30.85 -2.77 4.93
C VAL A 252 -30.49 -1.65 3.93
N ASN A 253 -29.52 -0.80 4.28
CA ASN A 253 -29.15 0.36 3.47
C ASN A 253 -28.58 -0.02 2.10
N CYS A 254 -27.83 -1.13 2.01
CA CYS A 254 -27.23 -1.55 0.74
C CYS A 254 -28.16 -2.43 -0.12
N ILE A 255 -29.45 -2.58 0.25
CA ILE A 255 -30.41 -3.31 -0.58
C ILE A 255 -30.68 -2.55 -1.88
N ASP A 256 -30.48 -3.27 -3.00
CA ASP A 256 -30.84 -2.83 -4.34
C ASP A 256 -32.32 -3.19 -4.64
N VAL A 257 -33.18 -2.18 -4.82
CA VAL A 257 -34.65 -2.33 -5.01
C VAL A 257 -35.01 -2.77 -6.43
N ASN A 258 -34.05 -2.82 -7.36
CA ASN A 258 -34.32 -3.23 -8.73
C ASN A 258 -34.87 -4.68 -8.83
N LYS A 259 -34.82 -5.45 -7.74
CA LYS A 259 -35.49 -6.75 -7.62
C LYS A 259 -36.99 -6.72 -7.26
N THR A 260 -37.54 -5.65 -6.67
CA THR A 260 -38.86 -5.74 -5.99
C THR A 260 -39.93 -4.73 -6.40
N SER A 261 -39.69 -3.74 -7.27
CA SER A 261 -40.75 -2.80 -7.66
C SER A 261 -40.65 -2.35 -9.11
N GLU A 262 -41.63 -2.76 -9.95
CA GLU A 262 -41.79 -2.30 -11.33
C GLU A 262 -41.88 -0.77 -11.47
N HIS A 263 -42.32 -0.06 -10.41
CA HIS A 263 -42.52 1.39 -10.41
C HIS A 263 -41.30 2.21 -9.95
N LEU A 264 -40.18 1.56 -9.59
CA LEU A 264 -38.93 2.23 -9.18
C LEU A 264 -37.72 1.85 -10.06
N LYS A 265 -37.95 1.13 -11.15
CA LYS A 265 -36.92 0.70 -12.12
C LYS A 265 -36.43 1.90 -12.94
N ASP A 266 -35.44 2.60 -12.39
CA ASP A 266 -34.58 3.48 -13.18
C ASP A 266 -33.14 2.97 -13.01
N GLU A 267 -32.77 1.95 -13.79
CA GLU A 267 -31.45 1.31 -13.76
C GLU A 267 -30.30 2.31 -14.03
N ASN A 268 -30.62 3.46 -14.63
CA ASN A 268 -29.68 4.52 -14.95
C ASN A 268 -29.59 5.61 -13.86
N ASN A 269 -30.40 5.52 -12.79
CA ASN A 269 -30.29 6.47 -11.69
C ASN A 269 -28.96 6.27 -10.94
N PRO A 270 -28.07 7.29 -10.89
CA PRO A 270 -26.75 7.18 -10.28
C PRO A 270 -26.80 6.71 -8.82
N LYS A 271 -27.87 7.10 -8.10
CA LYS A 271 -28.08 6.74 -6.70
C LYS A 271 -28.26 5.23 -6.52
N TYR A 272 -28.94 4.53 -7.44
CA TYR A 272 -29.15 3.07 -7.35
C TYR A 272 -27.88 2.29 -7.70
N GLN A 273 -27.08 2.80 -8.64
CA GLN A 273 -25.81 2.18 -9.01
C GLN A 273 -24.80 2.19 -7.86
N ASP A 274 -24.81 3.23 -7.02
CA ASP A 274 -23.97 3.31 -5.82
C ASP A 274 -24.32 2.24 -4.78
N TYR A 275 -25.60 1.95 -4.56
CA TYR A 275 -26.02 0.89 -3.63
C TYR A 275 -25.63 -0.50 -4.13
N LYS A 276 -25.73 -0.77 -5.44
CA LYS A 276 -25.26 -2.03 -6.03
C LYS A 276 -23.76 -2.22 -5.83
N LYS A 277 -22.95 -1.19 -6.08
CA LYS A 277 -21.50 -1.23 -5.83
C LYS A 277 -21.19 -1.44 -4.35
N PHE A 278 -21.94 -0.77 -3.47
CA PHE A 278 -21.77 -0.93 -2.04
C PHE A 278 -22.09 -2.37 -1.61
N ARG A 279 -23.23 -2.91 -2.05
CA ARG A 279 -23.61 -4.30 -1.82
C ARG A 279 -22.52 -5.29 -2.29
N SER A 280 -21.95 -5.10 -3.47
CA SER A 280 -20.86 -5.95 -3.96
C SER A 280 -19.63 -5.93 -3.04
N LEU A 281 -19.34 -4.81 -2.39
CA LEU A 281 -18.26 -4.73 -1.39
C LEU A 281 -18.63 -5.43 -0.07
N ILE A 282 -19.89 -5.31 0.37
CA ILE A 282 -20.42 -6.05 1.52
C ILE A 282 -20.30 -7.56 1.29
N GLU A 283 -20.66 -8.02 0.09
CA GLU A 283 -20.54 -9.42 -0.35
C GLU A 283 -19.07 -9.86 -0.42
N ARG A 284 -18.20 -9.08 -1.08
CA ARG A 284 -16.77 -9.41 -1.23
C ARG A 284 -16.06 -9.58 0.11
N TYR A 285 -16.37 -8.73 1.08
CA TYR A 285 -15.65 -8.67 2.35
C TYR A 285 -16.36 -9.31 3.53
N ALA A 286 -17.45 -10.05 3.26
CA ALA A 286 -18.24 -10.73 4.29
C ALA A 286 -18.60 -9.80 5.46
N ILE A 287 -18.97 -8.54 5.19
CA ILE A 287 -19.15 -7.52 6.23
C ILE A 287 -20.29 -7.90 7.19
N LEU A 288 -21.24 -8.72 6.76
CA LEU A 288 -22.38 -9.17 7.57
C LEU A 288 -22.10 -10.50 8.33
N GLU A 289 -20.84 -10.95 8.39
CA GLU A 289 -20.48 -12.21 9.06
C GLU A 289 -20.94 -12.30 10.53
N HIS A 290 -20.96 -11.17 11.24
CA HIS A 290 -21.39 -11.11 12.64
C HIS A 290 -22.81 -10.56 12.82
N LEU A 291 -23.63 -10.57 11.77
CA LEU A 291 -25.04 -10.20 11.87
C LEU A 291 -25.76 -11.18 12.81
N THR A 292 -26.51 -10.64 13.76
CA THR A 292 -27.27 -11.39 14.77
C THR A 292 -28.72 -10.89 14.80
N GLU A 293 -29.63 -11.69 15.39
CA GLU A 293 -31.08 -11.38 15.46
C GLU A 293 -31.74 -11.23 14.08
N ILE A 294 -31.57 -12.26 13.25
CA ILE A 294 -32.07 -12.29 11.86
C ILE A 294 -33.60 -12.22 11.77
N ASN A 295 -34.30 -12.60 12.85
CA ASN A 295 -35.76 -12.53 12.92
C ASN A 295 -36.30 -11.10 12.67
N ASP A 296 -35.50 -10.07 12.96
CA ASP A 296 -35.85 -8.65 12.71
C ASP A 296 -35.69 -8.26 11.23
N ILE A 297 -35.03 -9.10 10.43
CA ILE A 297 -34.61 -8.84 9.04
C ILE A 297 -34.96 -10.03 8.13
N ASN A 298 -36.14 -10.63 8.33
CA ASN A 298 -36.63 -11.71 7.48
C ASN A 298 -36.64 -11.28 6.00
N GLY A 299 -36.09 -12.13 5.12
CA GLY A 299 -36.05 -11.90 3.69
C GLY A 299 -34.75 -11.27 3.18
N LEU A 300 -33.80 -10.90 4.05
CA LEU A 300 -32.51 -10.31 3.67
C LEU A 300 -31.69 -11.23 2.74
N GLU A 301 -31.80 -12.55 2.94
CA GLU A 301 -31.11 -13.57 2.15
C GLU A 301 -31.45 -13.50 0.65
N ASN A 302 -32.62 -12.97 0.29
CA ASN A 302 -33.04 -12.79 -1.11
C ASN A 302 -32.27 -11.65 -1.81
N TYR A 303 -31.66 -10.75 -1.02
CA TYR A 303 -30.95 -9.55 -1.47
C TYR A 303 -29.46 -9.63 -1.32
N TYR A 304 -28.89 -10.72 -0.81
CA TYR A 304 -27.45 -10.88 -0.70
C TYR A 304 -27.04 -12.23 -1.25
N LYS A 305 -25.80 -12.34 -1.71
CA LYS A 305 -25.20 -13.65 -1.86
C LYS A 305 -24.68 -14.15 -0.52
N LYS A 306 -24.54 -15.47 -0.38
CA LYS A 306 -24.08 -16.13 0.84
C LYS A 306 -22.74 -15.59 1.34
N GLU A 307 -21.86 -15.16 0.44
CA GLU A 307 -20.54 -14.62 0.75
C GLU A 307 -20.59 -13.39 1.67
N ALA A 308 -21.66 -12.58 1.61
CA ALA A 308 -21.84 -11.42 2.50
C ALA A 308 -21.84 -11.80 3.98
N PHE A 309 -22.23 -13.04 4.29
CA PHE A 309 -22.39 -13.54 5.65
C PHE A 309 -21.23 -14.41 6.11
N GLY A 310 -20.19 -14.61 5.29
CA GLY A 310 -19.00 -15.38 5.66
C GLY A 310 -19.33 -16.72 6.33
N SER A 311 -18.87 -16.90 7.57
CA SER A 311 -19.06 -18.12 8.36
C SER A 311 -20.31 -18.11 9.25
N ASN A 312 -21.22 -17.16 9.09
CA ASN A 312 -22.42 -17.02 9.91
C ASN A 312 -23.34 -18.25 9.76
N LYS A 313 -23.41 -19.08 10.79
CA LYS A 313 -24.17 -20.33 10.75
C LYS A 313 -25.67 -20.11 10.67
N GLU A 314 -26.20 -19.14 11.40
CA GLU A 314 -27.65 -18.88 11.46
C GLU A 314 -28.19 -18.56 10.06
N ILE A 315 -27.56 -17.63 9.34
CA ILE A 315 -27.99 -17.22 7.99
C ILE A 315 -27.67 -18.28 6.95
N THR A 316 -26.52 -18.94 7.07
CA THR A 316 -26.12 -20.00 6.12
C THR A 316 -27.14 -21.13 6.05
N THR A 317 -27.83 -21.43 7.16
CA THR A 317 -28.90 -22.45 7.14
C THR A 317 -30.12 -22.03 6.33
N LEU A 318 -30.40 -20.72 6.20
CA LEU A 318 -31.52 -20.21 5.39
C LEU A 318 -31.28 -20.38 3.89
N TYR A 319 -30.02 -20.31 3.43
CA TYR A 319 -29.66 -20.54 2.02
C TYR A 319 -29.73 -22.01 1.59
N ASN A 320 -29.76 -22.94 2.54
CA ASN A 320 -29.78 -24.37 2.28
C ASN A 320 -31.20 -24.98 2.38
N LYS A 321 -32.22 -24.16 2.65
CA LYS A 321 -33.63 -24.56 2.69
C LYS A 321 -34.32 -24.23 1.37
#